data_AF-W1WXY5-F1
#
_entry.id   AF-W1WXY5-F1
#
_cell.length_a   1.000
_cell.length_b   1.000
_cell.length_c   1.000
_cell.angle_alpha   90.00
_cell.angle_beta   90.00
_cell.angle_gamma   90.00
#
_symmetry.space_group_name_H-M   'P 1'
#
loop_
_entity.id
_entity.type
_entity.pdbx_description
1 polymer ?
#
loop_
_entity_poly.entity_id
_entity_poly.type
_entity_poly.pdbx_seq_one_letter_code
_entity_poly.pdbx_strand_id
1 'polypeptide(L)'
;TLGTGANAVTIDGTAGKATVGTAVVDGVNNTITTGGANAVTLDGATAKVTAGVTTVDGVTGTITTGGTNSVKVDGAAGTVTGLTNKDWTPGVTKAVTGRAATEDQLQKVADAASSQTWNITADKAGTTGAQTGTKKNATVGKDQTVELVAGDNLTINQDERKFTYSLNKNLAGLTSVSVGDGTTETIKLDGATGKITAKNAVIGG
;
A
#
# COMPACT_ATOMS: atom_id res chain seq x y z
N THR A 1 14.19 -40.97 52.04
CA THR A 1 15.07 -40.28 51.09
C THR A 1 16.10 -41.25 50.56
N LEU A 2 16.38 -41.23 49.26
CA LEU A 2 17.41 -42.03 48.59
C LEU A 2 18.53 -41.10 48.10
N GLY A 3 19.80 -41.40 48.39
CA GLY A 3 20.93 -40.52 48.08
C GLY A 3 21.18 -39.42 49.14
N THR A 4 22.15 -38.54 48.88
CA THR A 4 22.58 -37.45 49.78
C THR A 4 22.82 -36.13 49.04
N GLY A 5 22.85 -35.02 49.78
CA GLY A 5 23.12 -33.68 49.23
C GLY A 5 22.05 -33.20 48.23
N ALA A 6 22.47 -32.42 47.24
CA ALA A 6 21.58 -31.83 46.23
C ALA A 6 20.92 -32.87 45.29
N ASN A 7 21.37 -34.13 45.31
CA ASN A 7 20.87 -35.21 44.46
C ASN A 7 19.93 -36.15 45.21
N ALA A 8 19.55 -35.80 46.45
CA ALA A 8 18.65 -36.61 47.25
C ALA A 8 17.26 -36.70 46.59
N VAL A 9 16.69 -37.90 46.60
CA VAL A 9 15.33 -38.19 46.16
C VAL A 9 14.44 -38.41 47.38
N THR A 10 13.37 -37.65 47.51
CA THR A 10 12.37 -37.82 48.56
C THR A 10 11.04 -38.22 47.93
N ILE A 11 10.41 -39.26 48.48
CA ILE A 11 9.06 -39.70 48.09
C ILE A 11 8.19 -39.54 49.34
N ASP A 12 7.18 -38.70 49.24
CA ASP A 12 6.17 -38.48 50.27
C ASP A 12 4.84 -39.02 49.76
N GLY A 13 4.51 -40.25 50.17
CA GLY A 13 3.25 -40.89 49.79
C GLY A 13 2.01 -40.25 50.43
N THR A 14 2.16 -39.50 51.53
CA THR A 14 1.06 -38.80 52.18
C THR A 14 0.68 -37.54 51.41
N ALA A 15 1.68 -36.75 51.02
CA ALA A 15 1.48 -35.57 50.18
C ALA A 15 1.32 -35.92 48.69
N GLY A 16 1.59 -37.17 48.29
CA GLY A 16 1.59 -37.60 46.89
C GLY A 16 2.69 -36.95 46.05
N LYS A 17 3.84 -36.63 46.66
CA LYS A 17 4.93 -35.88 46.01
C LYS A 17 6.21 -36.72 45.88
N ALA A 18 6.93 -36.50 44.79
CA ALA A 18 8.32 -36.93 44.64
C ALA A 18 9.21 -35.73 44.32
N THR A 19 10.33 -35.62 45.02
CA THR A 19 11.30 -34.53 44.84
C THR A 19 12.66 -35.12 44.48
N VAL A 20 13.29 -34.62 43.41
CA VAL A 20 14.65 -34.98 42.99
C VAL A 20 15.47 -33.70 42.95
N GLY A 21 16.33 -33.50 43.95
CA GLY A 21 16.98 -32.21 44.17
C GLY A 21 15.95 -31.10 44.40
N THR A 22 15.82 -30.16 43.44
CA THR A 22 14.80 -29.08 43.49
C THR A 22 13.64 -29.28 42.52
N ALA A 23 13.65 -30.34 41.69
CA ALA A 23 12.52 -30.68 40.83
C ALA A 23 11.45 -31.45 41.63
N VAL A 24 10.18 -31.21 41.32
CA VAL A 24 9.04 -31.76 42.05
C VAL A 24 8.03 -32.38 41.08
N VAL A 25 7.56 -33.59 41.38
CA VAL A 25 6.35 -34.19 40.84
C VAL A 25 5.30 -34.15 41.94
N ASP A 26 4.16 -33.52 41.67
CA ASP A 26 3.05 -33.37 42.60
C ASP A 26 1.82 -34.07 42.01
N GLY A 27 1.61 -35.32 42.43
CA GLY A 27 0.53 -36.16 41.92
C GLY A 27 -0.85 -35.70 42.38
N VAL A 28 -0.94 -34.90 43.45
CA VAL A 28 -2.23 -34.35 43.93
C VAL A 28 -2.68 -33.20 43.04
N ASN A 29 -1.75 -32.30 42.70
CA ASN A 29 -2.05 -31.16 41.82
C ASN A 29 -1.89 -31.48 40.32
N ASN A 30 -1.47 -32.69 39.97
CA ASN A 30 -1.16 -33.11 38.60
C ASN A 30 -0.09 -32.24 37.93
N THR A 31 0.94 -31.82 38.70
CA THR A 31 2.01 -30.96 38.18
C THR A 31 3.38 -31.64 38.21
N ILE A 32 4.24 -31.25 37.26
CA ILE A 32 5.67 -31.53 37.27
C ILE A 32 6.38 -30.20 37.10
N THR A 33 7.23 -29.83 38.06
CA THR A 33 7.99 -28.58 38.06
C THR A 33 9.47 -28.90 38.07
N THR A 34 10.22 -28.39 37.09
CA THR A 34 11.68 -28.49 37.10
C THR A 34 12.26 -27.56 38.17
N GLY A 35 13.43 -27.91 38.71
CA GLY A 35 14.18 -27.02 39.58
C GLY A 35 14.89 -25.88 38.84
N GLY A 36 15.59 -25.03 39.59
CA GLY A 36 16.45 -23.96 39.06
C GLY A 36 15.76 -22.61 38.87
N ALA A 37 16.52 -21.61 38.37
CA ALA A 37 16.05 -20.23 38.26
C ALA A 37 14.96 -20.02 37.19
N ASN A 38 14.96 -20.85 36.15
CA ASN A 38 14.00 -20.80 35.05
C ASN A 38 13.13 -22.07 35.07
N ALA A 39 12.46 -22.31 36.20
CA ALA A 39 11.60 -23.47 36.37
C ALA A 39 10.54 -23.56 35.26
N VAL A 40 10.31 -24.79 34.79
CA VAL A 40 9.26 -25.13 33.84
C VAL A 40 8.22 -25.97 34.57
N THR A 41 6.95 -25.61 34.42
CA THR A 41 5.83 -26.35 35.01
C THR A 41 5.01 -26.98 33.90
N LEU A 42 4.77 -28.29 34.00
CA LEU A 42 3.74 -29.01 33.27
C LEU A 42 2.57 -29.17 34.24
N ASP A 43 1.41 -28.64 33.89
CA ASP A 43 0.20 -28.66 34.70
C ASP A 43 -0.90 -29.41 33.95
N GLY A 44 -1.15 -30.65 34.35
CA GLY A 44 -2.20 -31.49 33.78
C GLY A 44 -3.61 -31.08 34.19
N ALA A 45 -3.77 -30.34 35.29
CA ALA A 45 -5.07 -29.86 35.74
C ALA A 45 -5.59 -28.72 34.84
N THR A 46 -4.69 -27.85 34.37
CA THR A 46 -5.03 -26.76 33.45
C THR A 46 -4.63 -27.03 31.99
N ALA A 47 -4.03 -28.19 31.71
CA ALA A 47 -3.42 -28.55 30.43
C ALA A 47 -2.43 -27.49 29.91
N LYS A 48 -1.58 -26.97 30.80
CA LYS A 48 -0.61 -25.92 30.50
C LYS A 48 0.84 -26.38 30.62
N VAL A 49 1.68 -25.79 29.79
CA VAL A 49 3.14 -25.80 29.98
C VAL A 49 3.60 -24.36 30.11
N THR A 50 4.25 -24.03 31.24
CA THR A 50 4.72 -22.67 31.53
C THR A 50 6.23 -22.67 31.69
N ALA A 51 6.90 -21.78 30.98
CA ALA A 51 8.34 -21.56 31.05
C ALA A 51 8.65 -20.06 30.96
N GLY A 52 8.99 -19.44 32.09
CA GLY A 52 9.16 -17.99 32.18
C GLY A 52 7.90 -17.24 31.73
N VAL A 53 8.02 -16.38 30.73
CA VAL A 53 6.90 -15.62 30.13
C VAL A 53 6.17 -16.37 29.01
N THR A 54 6.50 -17.64 28.79
CA THR A 54 5.86 -18.47 27.76
C THR A 54 4.86 -19.41 28.40
N THR A 55 3.67 -19.51 27.82
CA THR A 55 2.65 -20.49 28.16
C THR A 55 2.13 -21.16 26.91
N VAL A 56 2.13 -22.49 26.89
CA VAL A 56 1.37 -23.32 25.95
C VAL A 56 0.11 -23.74 26.67
N ASP A 57 -1.05 -23.37 26.14
CA ASP A 57 -2.36 -23.65 26.72
C ASP A 57 -3.10 -24.64 25.82
N GLY A 58 -3.14 -25.90 26.25
CA GLY A 58 -3.78 -26.99 25.51
C GLY A 58 -5.30 -26.95 25.52
N VAL A 59 -5.92 -26.20 26.45
CA VAL A 59 -7.39 -26.03 26.51
C VAL A 59 -7.85 -25.10 25.40
N THR A 60 -7.15 -23.98 25.24
CA THR A 60 -7.48 -22.95 24.24
C THR A 60 -6.77 -23.17 22.91
N GLY A 61 -5.77 -24.05 22.85
CA GLY A 61 -4.94 -24.24 21.67
C GLY A 61 -4.07 -23.02 21.37
N THR A 62 -3.64 -22.30 22.40
CA THR A 62 -2.88 -21.05 22.26
C THR A 62 -1.45 -21.19 22.76
N ILE A 63 -0.55 -20.38 22.19
CA ILE A 63 0.82 -20.21 22.67
C ILE A 63 1.04 -18.72 22.85
N THR A 64 1.33 -18.29 24.07
CA THR A 64 1.66 -16.90 24.37
C THR A 64 3.11 -16.83 24.84
N THR A 65 3.88 -15.88 24.33
CA THR A 65 5.27 -15.64 24.74
C THR A 65 5.60 -14.16 24.74
N GLY A 66 6.63 -13.77 25.48
CA GLY A 66 7.03 -12.38 25.69
C GLY A 66 6.35 -11.74 26.89
N GLY A 67 7.04 -10.79 27.53
CA GLY A 67 6.53 -10.01 28.66
C GLY A 67 5.65 -8.85 28.18
N THR A 68 6.16 -7.62 28.27
CA THR A 68 5.44 -6.40 27.87
C THR A 68 4.91 -6.45 26.43
N ASN A 69 5.70 -7.00 25.50
CA ASN A 69 5.33 -7.16 24.10
C ASN A 69 5.02 -8.63 23.81
N SER A 70 3.92 -9.12 24.39
CA SER A 70 3.51 -10.51 24.19
C SER A 70 3.05 -10.77 22.76
N VAL A 71 3.40 -11.94 22.23
CA VAL A 71 2.94 -12.47 20.95
C VAL A 71 2.14 -13.73 21.22
N LYS A 72 0.98 -13.85 20.59
CA LYS A 72 0.06 -14.96 20.76
C LYS A 72 -0.19 -15.66 19.42
N VAL A 73 0.05 -16.96 19.39
CA VAL A 73 -0.47 -17.87 18.36
C VAL A 73 -1.79 -18.42 18.87
N ASP A 74 -2.86 -18.28 18.08
CA ASP A 74 -4.19 -18.77 18.41
C ASP A 74 -4.62 -19.81 17.38
N GLY A 75 -4.60 -21.09 17.78
CA GLY A 75 -5.00 -22.19 16.92
C GLY A 75 -6.51 -22.24 16.62
N ALA A 76 -7.35 -21.70 17.50
CA ALA A 76 -8.80 -21.66 17.30
C ALA A 76 -9.19 -20.57 16.28
N ALA A 77 -8.54 -19.41 16.36
CA ALA A 77 -8.75 -18.31 15.41
C ALA A 77 -7.91 -18.44 14.13
N GLY A 78 -6.84 -19.24 14.14
CA GLY A 78 -5.89 -19.34 13.03
C GLY A 78 -5.05 -18.06 12.85
N THR A 79 -4.76 -17.34 13.93
CA THR A 79 -4.11 -16.02 13.87
C THR A 79 -2.83 -15.94 14.70
N VAL A 80 -1.98 -14.98 14.33
CA VAL A 80 -0.84 -14.52 15.15
C VAL A 80 -1.08 -13.06 15.49
N THR A 81 -1.18 -12.76 16.78
CA THR A 81 -1.51 -11.42 17.30
C THR A 81 -0.44 -10.92 18.27
N GLY A 82 -0.47 -9.63 18.61
CA GLY A 82 0.52 -8.99 19.49
C GLY A 82 1.77 -8.45 18.78
N LEU A 83 1.84 -8.59 17.45
CA LEU A 83 2.91 -8.00 16.64
C LEU A 83 2.84 -6.47 16.67
N THR A 84 3.98 -5.82 16.94
CA THR A 84 4.07 -4.37 17.15
C THR A 84 4.38 -3.58 15.87
N ASN A 85 4.81 -4.25 14.80
CA ASN A 85 5.10 -3.62 13.52
C ASN A 85 3.82 -3.27 12.78
N LYS A 86 3.21 -2.14 13.13
CA LYS A 86 1.96 -1.64 12.54
C LYS A 86 2.16 -0.56 11.49
N ASP A 87 3.37 -0.01 11.42
CA ASP A 87 3.68 1.10 10.53
C ASP A 87 4.46 0.64 9.30
N TRP A 88 4.12 1.27 8.17
CA TRP A 88 4.92 1.23 6.96
C TRP A 88 5.34 2.67 6.64
N THR A 89 6.64 2.88 6.44
CA THR A 89 7.17 4.20 6.10
C THR A 89 7.18 4.37 4.58
N PRO A 90 6.43 5.34 4.01
CA PRO A 90 6.49 5.63 2.57
C PRO A 90 7.92 5.88 2.10
N GLY A 91 8.26 5.38 0.90
CA GLY A 91 9.60 5.50 0.33
C GLY A 91 10.60 4.42 0.78
N VAL A 92 10.27 3.62 1.78
CA VAL A 92 11.02 2.38 2.06
C VAL A 92 10.66 1.36 0.98
N THR A 93 11.63 0.94 0.19
CA THR A 93 11.41 0.03 -0.96
C THR A 93 11.70 -1.43 -0.65
N LYS A 94 12.19 -1.73 0.57
CA LYS A 94 12.52 -3.08 1.01
C LYS A 94 11.96 -3.34 2.40
N ALA A 95 11.31 -4.49 2.58
CA ALA A 95 10.88 -4.93 3.89
C ALA A 95 12.09 -5.19 4.82
N VAL A 96 11.87 -5.04 6.12
CA VAL A 96 12.81 -5.57 7.11
C VAL A 96 12.70 -7.09 7.11
N THR A 97 13.79 -7.76 6.75
CA THR A 97 13.78 -9.21 6.51
C THR A 97 13.59 -10.00 7.82
N GLY A 98 12.96 -11.17 7.71
CA GLY A 98 12.75 -12.10 8.84
C GLY A 98 11.62 -11.72 9.80
N ARG A 99 10.81 -10.70 9.49
CA ARG A 99 9.65 -10.29 10.30
C ARG A 99 8.35 -10.61 9.57
N ALA A 100 7.34 -11.07 10.31
CA ALA A 100 5.98 -11.14 9.80
C ALA A 100 5.42 -9.73 9.62
N ALA A 101 4.62 -9.48 8.58
CA ALA A 101 3.88 -8.23 8.41
C ALA A 101 2.56 -8.27 9.21
N THR A 102 2.03 -7.10 9.57
CA THR A 102 0.68 -6.97 10.15
C THR A 102 -0.33 -6.51 9.11
N GLU A 103 -1.62 -6.78 9.36
CA GLU A 103 -2.72 -6.23 8.57
C GLU A 103 -2.72 -4.69 8.59
N ASP A 104 -2.33 -4.07 9.72
CA ASP A 104 -2.14 -2.62 9.84
C ASP A 104 -1.11 -2.09 8.82
N GLN A 105 0.03 -2.79 8.63
CA GLN A 105 1.00 -2.42 7.60
C GLN A 105 0.47 -2.61 6.18
N LEU A 106 -0.25 -3.71 5.94
CA LEU A 106 -0.83 -3.99 4.64
C LEU A 106 -1.90 -2.96 4.27
N GLN A 107 -2.71 -2.52 5.24
CA GLN A 107 -3.70 -1.45 5.04
C GLN A 107 -3.02 -0.15 4.60
N LYS A 108 -1.91 0.24 5.24
CA LYS A 108 -1.16 1.46 4.83
C LYS A 108 -0.64 1.37 3.40
N VAL A 109 -0.19 0.19 2.98
CA VAL A 109 0.23 -0.04 1.59
C VAL A 109 -0.97 0.05 0.64
N ALA A 110 -2.11 -0.53 1.00
CA ALA A 110 -3.34 -0.44 0.23
C ALA A 110 -3.83 1.01 0.10
N ASP A 111 -3.82 1.77 1.20
CA ASP A 111 -4.20 3.18 1.23
C ASP A 111 -3.29 4.00 0.32
N ALA A 112 -1.97 3.85 0.43
CA ALA A 112 -0.99 4.55 -0.39
C ALA A 112 -1.15 4.22 -1.89
N ALA A 113 -1.47 2.97 -2.23
CA ALA A 113 -1.78 2.58 -3.60
C ALA A 113 -3.09 3.21 -4.10
N SER A 114 -4.12 3.25 -3.25
CA SER A 114 -5.43 3.82 -3.58
C SER A 114 -5.41 5.36 -3.69
N SER A 115 -4.45 6.03 -3.06
CA SER A 115 -4.31 7.49 -3.05
C SER A 115 -3.33 8.02 -4.12
N GLN A 116 -2.88 7.17 -5.05
CA GLN A 116 -2.01 7.63 -6.13
C GLN A 116 -2.77 8.63 -7.01
N THR A 117 -2.11 9.76 -7.29
CA THR A 117 -2.66 10.84 -8.13
C THR A 117 -1.60 11.35 -9.08
N TRP A 118 -2.05 11.97 -10.17
CA TRP A 118 -1.22 12.73 -11.08
C TRP A 118 -1.90 14.07 -11.38
N ASN A 119 -1.14 15.04 -11.91
CA ASN A 119 -1.68 16.36 -12.22
C ASN A 119 -1.72 16.58 -13.74
N ILE A 120 -2.80 17.18 -14.22
CA ILE A 120 -2.94 17.66 -15.60
C ILE A 120 -3.09 19.18 -15.62
N THR A 121 -2.47 19.82 -16.61
CA THR A 121 -2.56 21.26 -16.87
C THR A 121 -2.61 21.48 -18.38
N ALA A 122 -3.55 22.31 -18.84
CA ALA A 122 -3.60 22.80 -20.21
C ALA A 122 -3.20 24.29 -20.23
N ASP A 123 -2.29 24.67 -21.14
CA ASP A 123 -1.77 26.03 -21.29
C ASP A 123 -1.25 26.22 -22.73
N LYS A 124 -1.05 27.48 -23.13
CA LYS A 124 -0.44 27.85 -24.41
C LYS A 124 1.01 28.29 -24.23
N ALA A 125 1.92 27.78 -25.07
CA ALA A 125 3.32 28.20 -25.07
C ALA A 125 3.65 29.27 -26.14
N GLY A 126 2.78 29.45 -27.14
CA GLY A 126 3.00 30.35 -28.29
C GLY A 126 2.09 31.58 -28.33
N THR A 127 2.35 32.45 -29.31
CA THR A 127 1.56 33.68 -29.58
C THR A 127 0.28 33.41 -30.37
N THR A 128 0.27 32.37 -31.20
CA THR A 128 -0.88 31.98 -32.02
C THR A 128 -1.79 30.93 -31.37
N GLY A 129 -1.31 30.28 -30.31
CA GLY A 129 -2.14 29.38 -29.50
C GLY A 129 -3.23 30.16 -28.78
N ALA A 130 -4.41 29.57 -28.67
CA ALA A 130 -5.50 30.11 -27.86
C ALA A 130 -5.74 29.18 -26.67
N GLN A 131 -5.94 29.77 -25.49
CA GLN A 131 -6.44 29.06 -24.32
C GLN A 131 -7.82 29.63 -24.01
N THR A 132 -8.81 28.76 -23.92
CA THR A 132 -10.12 29.09 -23.39
C THR A 132 -10.16 28.61 -21.93
N GLY A 133 -10.64 29.47 -21.01
CA GLY A 133 -10.64 29.20 -19.57
C GLY A 133 -9.34 29.55 -18.83
N THR A 134 -9.27 29.23 -17.54
CA THR A 134 -8.16 29.59 -16.64
C THR A 134 -7.20 28.42 -16.46
N LYS A 135 -5.90 28.70 -16.52
CA LYS A 135 -4.87 27.69 -16.24
C LYS A 135 -5.02 27.19 -14.81
N LYS A 136 -5.21 25.88 -14.63
CA LYS A 136 -5.31 25.24 -13.33
C LYS A 136 -4.64 23.87 -13.40
N ASN A 137 -3.87 23.55 -12.37
CA ASN A 137 -3.43 22.18 -12.15
C ASN A 137 -4.62 21.41 -11.55
N ALA A 138 -5.10 20.41 -12.28
CA ALA A 138 -6.13 19.50 -11.80
C ALA A 138 -5.49 18.19 -11.37
N THR A 139 -5.77 17.77 -10.14
CA THR A 139 -5.34 16.47 -9.62
C THR A 139 -6.33 15.40 -10.08
N VAL A 140 -5.81 14.33 -10.66
CA VAL A 140 -6.54 13.17 -11.17
C VAL A 140 -6.23 11.96 -10.27
N GLY A 141 -7.26 11.45 -9.60
CA GLY A 141 -7.22 10.25 -8.74
C GLY A 141 -7.77 9.01 -9.43
N LYS A 142 -7.77 7.88 -8.69
CA LYS A 142 -8.00 6.52 -9.23
C LYS A 142 -9.29 6.32 -10.04
N ASP A 143 -10.38 6.99 -9.68
CA ASP A 143 -11.69 6.83 -10.35
C ASP A 143 -12.06 8.07 -11.18
N GLN A 144 -11.14 9.02 -11.34
CA GLN A 144 -11.41 10.23 -12.10
C GLN A 144 -11.11 10.00 -13.58
N THR A 145 -12.01 10.50 -14.42
CA THR A 145 -11.86 10.45 -15.88
C THR A 145 -11.25 11.76 -16.36
N VAL A 146 -10.38 11.66 -17.37
CA VAL A 146 -9.88 12.80 -18.13
C VAL A 146 -10.42 12.69 -19.54
N GLU A 147 -11.12 13.73 -19.98
CA GLU A 147 -11.68 13.81 -21.33
C GLU A 147 -10.82 14.74 -22.19
N LEU A 148 -10.48 14.28 -23.39
CA LEU A 148 -9.75 15.03 -24.41
C LEU A 148 -10.69 15.19 -25.60
N VAL A 149 -11.36 16.34 -25.67
CA VAL A 149 -12.40 16.60 -26.67
C VAL A 149 -11.84 17.52 -27.76
N ALA A 150 -12.00 17.12 -29.02
CA ALA A 150 -11.63 17.94 -30.16
C ALA A 150 -12.68 19.02 -30.38
N GLY A 151 -12.24 20.27 -30.56
CA GLY A 151 -13.10 21.31 -31.11
C GLY A 151 -13.25 21.18 -32.63
N ASP A 152 -13.91 22.16 -33.24
CA ASP A 152 -14.03 22.23 -34.70
C ASP A 152 -12.67 22.21 -35.39
N ASN A 153 -12.63 21.61 -36.59
CA ASN A 153 -11.44 21.51 -37.45
C ASN A 153 -10.25 20.70 -36.89
N LEU A 154 -10.41 20.07 -35.73
CA LEU A 154 -9.45 19.15 -35.15
C LEU A 154 -10.02 17.73 -35.08
N THR A 155 -9.18 16.74 -35.31
CA THR A 155 -9.49 15.33 -35.05
C THR A 155 -8.57 14.83 -33.94
N ILE A 156 -9.14 14.10 -32.98
CA ILE A 156 -8.41 13.31 -31.99
C ILE A 156 -8.75 11.84 -32.25
N ASN A 157 -7.71 11.03 -32.46
CA ASN A 157 -7.83 9.58 -32.49
C ASN A 157 -7.18 9.00 -31.24
N GLN A 158 -7.94 8.21 -30.49
CA GLN A 158 -7.48 7.47 -29.33
C GLN A 158 -7.33 5.99 -29.70
N ASP A 159 -6.15 5.45 -29.47
CA ASP A 159 -5.84 4.03 -29.53
C ASP A 159 -5.25 3.61 -28.18
N GLU A 160 -6.12 3.09 -27.30
CA GLU A 160 -5.86 2.89 -25.88
C GLU A 160 -5.26 4.13 -25.18
N ARG A 161 -3.93 4.11 -24.96
CA ARG A 161 -3.12 5.12 -24.26
C ARG A 161 -2.36 6.05 -25.22
N LYS A 162 -2.53 5.87 -26.53
CA LYS A 162 -1.92 6.68 -27.57
C LYS A 162 -2.97 7.62 -28.17
N PHE A 163 -2.71 8.92 -28.07
CA PHE A 163 -3.56 9.95 -28.64
C PHE A 163 -2.83 10.64 -29.79
N THR A 164 -3.46 10.71 -30.96
CA THR A 164 -2.93 11.42 -32.12
C THR A 164 -3.87 12.54 -32.51
N TYR A 165 -3.29 13.71 -32.78
CA TYR A 165 -4.02 14.92 -33.14
C TYR A 165 -3.69 15.29 -34.57
N SER A 166 -4.69 15.68 -35.34
CA SER A 166 -4.52 16.19 -36.70
C SER A 166 -5.53 17.27 -37.01
N LEU A 167 -5.17 18.20 -37.88
CA LEU A 167 -6.16 19.06 -38.52
C LEU A 167 -7.06 18.22 -39.43
N ASN A 168 -8.33 18.61 -39.53
CA ASN A 168 -9.24 18.02 -40.50
C ASN A 168 -8.74 18.31 -41.92
N LYS A 169 -8.87 17.35 -42.84
CA LYS A 169 -8.50 17.56 -44.26
C LYS A 169 -9.30 18.69 -44.91
N ASN A 170 -10.56 18.82 -44.50
CA ASN A 170 -11.45 19.90 -44.88
C ASN A 170 -11.69 20.77 -43.65
N LEU A 171 -11.30 22.04 -43.74
CA LEU A 171 -11.55 23.03 -42.70
C LEU A 171 -12.82 23.81 -43.04
N ALA A 172 -13.72 23.98 -42.08
CA ALA A 172 -14.99 24.66 -42.24
C ALA A 172 -15.21 25.68 -41.13
N GLY A 173 -16.09 26.67 -41.38
CA GLY A 173 -16.43 27.70 -40.38
C GLY A 173 -15.26 28.62 -40.00
N LEU A 174 -14.23 28.74 -40.84
CA LEU A 174 -13.12 29.65 -40.61
C LEU A 174 -13.52 31.10 -40.92
N THR A 175 -13.18 32.04 -40.03
CA THR A 175 -13.40 33.48 -40.27
C THR A 175 -12.48 34.04 -41.35
N SER A 176 -11.22 33.58 -41.40
CA SER A 176 -10.28 33.95 -42.46
C SER A 176 -9.09 32.99 -42.51
N VAL A 177 -8.41 32.96 -43.64
CA VAL A 177 -7.10 32.30 -43.80
C VAL A 177 -6.14 33.36 -44.32
N SER A 178 -4.97 33.49 -43.68
CA SER A 178 -3.91 34.40 -44.12
C SER A 178 -2.61 33.63 -44.25
N VAL A 179 -1.89 33.84 -45.35
CA VAL A 179 -0.58 33.26 -45.62
C VAL A 179 0.48 34.35 -45.44
N GLY A 180 1.21 34.28 -44.33
CA GLY A 180 2.18 35.30 -43.90
C GLY A 180 2.09 35.54 -42.39
N ASP A 181 2.82 36.55 -41.89
CA ASP A 181 2.88 36.89 -40.46
C ASP A 181 1.75 37.84 -39.97
N GLY A 182 0.75 38.11 -40.81
CA GLY A 182 -0.34 39.05 -40.52
C GLY A 182 0.01 40.52 -40.77
N THR A 183 1.28 40.88 -40.91
CA THR A 183 1.74 42.24 -41.25
C THR A 183 2.21 42.36 -42.70
N THR A 184 2.72 41.27 -43.27
CA THR A 184 3.20 41.13 -44.66
C THR A 184 2.39 40.11 -45.46
N GLU A 185 1.10 40.01 -45.16
CA GLU A 185 0.15 39.04 -45.74
C GLU A 185 0.30 38.94 -47.26
N THR A 186 0.73 37.78 -47.75
CA THR A 186 0.88 37.54 -49.19
C THR A 186 -0.48 37.31 -49.84
N ILE A 187 -1.35 36.56 -49.15
CA ILE A 187 -2.73 36.23 -49.54
C ILE A 187 -3.59 36.16 -48.29
N LYS A 188 -4.78 36.76 -48.36
CA LYS A 188 -5.83 36.68 -47.35
C LYS A 188 -7.16 36.30 -47.99
N LEU A 189 -7.78 35.26 -47.46
CA LEU A 189 -9.17 34.89 -47.74
C LEU A 189 -10.02 35.29 -46.55
N ASP A 190 -10.99 36.18 -46.78
CA ASP A 190 -12.00 36.56 -45.81
C ASP A 190 -13.20 35.61 -45.92
N GLY A 191 -13.45 34.84 -44.87
CA GLY A 191 -14.55 33.88 -44.80
C GLY A 191 -15.92 34.53 -44.67
N ALA A 192 -16.02 35.79 -44.22
CA ALA A 192 -17.29 36.50 -44.10
C ALA A 192 -17.74 37.11 -45.43
N THR A 193 -16.81 37.66 -46.21
CA THR A 193 -17.11 38.33 -47.48
C THR A 193 -16.80 37.48 -48.72
N GLY A 194 -16.07 36.37 -48.56
CA GLY A 194 -15.54 35.57 -49.67
C GLY A 194 -14.43 36.28 -50.45
N LYS A 195 -13.98 37.46 -50.02
CA LYS A 195 -13.00 38.25 -50.74
C LYS A 195 -11.59 37.67 -50.59
N ILE A 196 -10.88 37.58 -51.70
CA ILE A 196 -9.44 37.32 -51.74
C ILE A 196 -8.71 38.65 -51.91
N THR A 197 -7.74 38.92 -51.04
CA THR A 197 -6.82 40.06 -51.16
C THR A 197 -5.40 39.53 -51.22
N ALA A 198 -4.61 40.01 -52.18
CA ALA A 198 -3.21 39.64 -52.32
C ALA A 198 -2.38 40.92 -52.46
N LYS A 199 -1.42 41.12 -51.55
CA LYS A 199 -0.63 42.35 -51.50
C LYS A 199 0.63 42.27 -52.36
N ASN A 200 1.13 41.05 -52.61
CA ASN A 200 2.36 40.76 -53.37
C ASN A 200 2.30 39.43 -54.15
N ALA A 201 1.13 38.85 -54.42
CA ALA A 201 1.04 37.57 -55.13
C ALA A 201 1.23 37.76 -56.64
N VAL A 202 2.14 36.96 -57.23
CA VAL A 202 2.17 36.76 -58.69
C VAL A 202 1.09 35.74 -59.03
N ILE A 203 0.02 36.18 -59.66
CA ILE A 203 -1.01 35.27 -60.18
C ILE A 203 -0.46 34.72 -61.50
N GLY A 204 0.13 33.52 -61.45
CA GLY A 204 0.61 32.81 -62.64
C GLY A 204 -0.58 32.43 -63.54
N GLY A 205 -0.47 32.74 -64.83
CA GLY A 205 -1.48 32.43 -65.86
C GLY A 205 -1.55 30.96 -66.25
#